data_AF-M7U7Y1-F1
#
_entry.id   AF-M7U7Y1-F1
#
_cell.length_a   1.000
_cell.length_b   1.000
_cell.length_c   1.000
_cell.angle_alpha   90.00
_cell.angle_beta   90.00
_cell.angle_gamma   90.00
#
_symmetry.space_group_name_H-M   'P 1'
#
loop_
_entity.id
_entity.type
_entity.pdbx_description
1 polymer ?
#
loop_
_entity_poly.entity_id
_entity_poly.type
_entity_poly.pdbx_seq_one_letter_code
_entity_poly.pdbx_strand_id
1 'polypeptide(L)'
;MYDNLPLPWNIPHPIPSSVLPESQFLKLDYDRDGILSDPESDDFFFGGREVTLKQAEKSLETASMVTRWREAHPEMVGTEKDVLKLHMEELRKAMGGNESMRTGSGTTIILVKKALDT
;
A
#
# COMPACT_ATOMS: atom_id res chain seq x y z
N MET A 1 -0.29 4.09 7.43
CA MET A 1 -1.59 3.43 7.16
C MET A 1 -2.75 4.36 7.54
N TYR A 2 -3.06 5.35 6.69
CA TYR A 2 -4.16 6.33 6.95
C TYR A 2 -4.14 6.93 8.37
N ASP A 3 -2.97 7.12 8.97
CA ASP A 3 -2.83 7.50 10.39
C ASP A 3 -3.38 8.90 10.67
N ASN A 4 -3.27 9.77 9.67
CA ASN A 4 -3.74 11.14 9.72
C ASN A 4 -4.98 11.35 8.84
N LEU A 5 -5.70 10.27 8.50
CA LEU A 5 -6.92 10.40 7.71
C LEU A 5 -7.93 11.23 8.52
N PRO A 6 -8.38 12.39 8.01
CA PRO A 6 -9.37 13.19 8.72
C PRO A 6 -10.65 12.39 8.88
N LEU A 7 -11.09 12.24 10.13
CA LEU A 7 -12.33 11.53 10.43
C LEU A 7 -13.53 12.46 10.24
N PRO A 8 -14.73 11.91 9.96
CA PRO A 8 -15.94 12.69 9.72
C PRO A 8 -16.29 13.72 10.80
N TRP A 9 -15.86 13.51 12.05
CA TRP A 9 -16.06 14.44 13.17
C TRP A 9 -14.86 15.35 13.46
N ASN A 10 -13.73 15.16 12.78
CA ASN A 10 -12.47 15.90 12.96
C ASN A 10 -12.12 16.81 11.77
N ILE A 11 -13.11 17.17 10.93
CA ILE A 11 -12.97 18.06 9.78
C ILE A 11 -13.67 19.42 10.03
N PRO A 12 -13.34 20.50 9.30
CA PRO A 12 -13.93 21.83 9.51
C PRO A 12 -15.46 21.88 9.49
N HIS A 13 -16.10 20.96 8.76
CA HIS A 13 -17.55 20.78 8.74
C HIS A 13 -17.88 19.33 9.16
N PRO A 14 -17.99 19.05 10.47
CA PRO A 14 -18.24 17.70 10.97
C PRO A 14 -19.55 17.11 10.43
N ILE A 15 -19.55 15.82 10.10
CA ILE A 15 -20.76 15.08 9.74
C ILE A 15 -21.57 14.81 11.02
N PRO A 16 -22.87 15.13 11.06
CA PRO A 16 -23.72 14.86 12.21
C PRO A 16 -23.72 13.38 12.61
N SER A 17 -23.67 13.08 13.91
CA SER A 17 -23.71 11.72 14.43
C SER A 17 -25.01 10.97 14.12
N SER A 18 -26.09 11.70 13.79
CA SER A 18 -27.33 11.14 13.28
C SER A 18 -27.19 10.50 11.89
N VAL A 19 -26.23 10.96 11.08
CA VAL A 19 -25.92 10.43 9.74
C VAL A 19 -24.83 9.38 9.83
N LEU A 20 -23.79 9.65 10.63
CA LEU A 20 -22.68 8.74 10.84
C LEU A 20 -22.23 8.72 12.30
N PRO A 21 -22.70 7.74 13.10
CA PRO A 21 -22.26 7.59 14.48
C PRO A 21 -20.79 7.15 14.55
N GLU A 22 -19.98 7.84 15.35
CA GLU A 22 -18.58 7.46 15.60
C GLU A 22 -18.43 6.02 16.15
N SER A 23 -19.39 5.57 16.98
CA SER A 23 -19.42 4.20 17.49
C SER A 23 -19.62 3.11 16.43
N GLN A 24 -19.96 3.50 15.20
CA GLN A 24 -20.13 2.61 14.06
C GLN A 24 -19.01 2.74 13.02
N PHE A 25 -17.95 3.45 13.36
CA PHE A 25 -16.70 3.50 12.62
C PHE A 25 -15.71 2.49 13.21
N LEU A 26 -15.08 1.70 12.36
CA LEU A 26 -14.03 0.77 12.75
C LEU A 26 -12.88 0.88 11.75
N LYS A 27 -11.68 1.15 12.27
CA LYS A 27 -10.42 1.08 11.51
C LYS A 27 -9.62 -0.10 12.02
N LEU A 28 -9.28 -1.01 11.13
CA LEU A 28 -8.42 -2.16 11.41
C LEU A 28 -7.18 -2.03 10.53
N ASP A 29 -6.02 -2.15 11.13
CA ASP A 29 -4.73 -2.13 10.44
C ASP A 29 -4.05 -3.49 10.61
N TYR A 30 -3.63 -4.07 9.50
CA TYR A 30 -2.91 -5.35 9.42
C TYR A 30 -1.56 -5.21 8.73
N ASP A 31 -0.61 -6.03 9.15
CA ASP A 31 0.72 -6.23 8.57
C ASP A 31 1.54 -4.97 8.33
N ARG A 32 1.41 -4.03 9.26
CA ARG A 32 2.04 -2.71 9.17
C ARG A 32 3.55 -2.84 9.01
N ASP A 33 4.11 -2.05 8.08
CA ASP A 33 5.55 -2.00 7.83
C ASP A 33 6.17 -3.37 7.49
N GLY A 34 5.34 -4.32 7.00
CA GLY A 34 5.76 -5.69 6.67
C GLY A 34 5.83 -6.63 7.87
N ILE A 35 5.37 -6.20 9.06
CA ILE A 35 5.36 -6.99 10.29
C ILE A 35 3.99 -7.66 10.42
N LEU A 36 3.94 -9.00 10.36
CA LEU A 36 2.69 -9.76 10.43
C LEU A 36 1.90 -9.44 11.70
N SER A 37 0.60 -9.16 11.54
CA SER A 37 -0.27 -8.82 12.67
C SER A 37 -0.65 -10.01 13.53
N ASP A 38 -0.67 -11.21 12.95
CA ASP A 38 -0.78 -12.46 13.68
C ASP A 38 0.64 -13.07 13.84
N PRO A 39 1.19 -13.13 15.06
CA PRO A 39 2.54 -13.66 15.28
C PRO A 39 2.65 -15.18 15.02
N GLU A 40 1.52 -15.90 15.00
CA GLU A 40 1.48 -17.34 14.71
C GLU A 40 1.31 -17.61 13.20
N SER A 41 1.02 -16.59 12.40
CA SER A 41 0.90 -16.68 10.94
C SER A 41 2.27 -16.58 10.27
N ASP A 42 2.48 -17.33 9.20
CA ASP A 42 3.60 -17.17 8.27
C ASP A 42 3.23 -16.34 7.03
N ASP A 43 2.02 -15.79 7.00
CA ASP A 43 1.46 -15.05 5.87
C ASP A 43 0.76 -13.74 6.23
N PHE A 44 0.68 -12.87 5.22
CA PHE A 44 -0.04 -11.60 5.29
C PHE A 44 -1.56 -11.83 5.35
N PHE A 45 -2.29 -10.88 5.93
CA PHE A 45 -3.73 -10.89 6.17
C PHE A 45 -4.56 -11.15 4.90
N PHE A 46 -4.19 -10.56 3.76
CA PHE A 46 -4.85 -10.82 2.47
C PHE A 46 -4.18 -11.92 1.63
N GLY A 47 -3.27 -12.68 2.24
CA GLY A 47 -2.44 -13.67 1.57
C GLY A 47 -1.24 -13.02 0.90
N GLY A 48 -0.09 -13.64 1.08
CA GLY A 48 1.12 -13.34 0.35
C GLY A 48 1.14 -14.09 -0.98
N ARG A 49 1.95 -13.61 -1.90
CA ARG A 49 2.22 -14.30 -3.16
C ARG A 49 3.71 -14.31 -3.46
N GLU A 50 4.18 -15.44 -3.96
CA GLU A 50 5.51 -15.52 -4.54
C GLU A 50 5.52 -14.81 -5.89
N VAL A 51 6.49 -13.94 -6.10
CA VAL A 51 6.72 -13.24 -7.36
C VAL A 51 8.18 -13.31 -7.73
N THR A 52 8.45 -13.40 -9.02
CA THR A 52 9.79 -13.19 -9.56
C THR A 52 10.14 -11.70 -9.60
N LEU A 53 11.43 -11.36 -9.61
CA LEU A 53 11.87 -9.97 -9.77
C LEU A 53 11.35 -9.33 -11.07
N LYS A 54 11.23 -10.13 -12.14
CA LYS A 54 10.62 -9.67 -13.40
C LYS A 54 9.13 -9.33 -13.24
N GLN A 55 8.38 -10.12 -12.48
CA GLN A 55 6.97 -9.82 -12.19
C GLN A 55 6.83 -8.59 -11.30
N ALA A 56 7.72 -8.43 -10.31
CA ALA A 56 7.76 -7.24 -9.46
C ALA A 56 8.05 -5.97 -10.28
N GLU A 57 9.08 -6.00 -11.13
CA GLU A 57 9.42 -4.90 -12.05
C GLU A 57 8.20 -4.52 -12.92
N LYS A 58 7.56 -5.52 -13.54
CA LYS A 58 6.38 -5.29 -14.38
C LYS A 58 5.22 -4.66 -13.61
N SER A 59 5.02 -5.04 -12.36
CA SER A 59 3.99 -4.45 -11.49
C SER A 59 4.30 -3.01 -11.10
N LEU A 60 5.59 -2.65 -10.96
CA LEU A 60 6.01 -1.30 -10.60
C LEU A 60 5.97 -0.33 -11.78
N GLU A 61 6.02 -0.81 -13.02
CA GLU A 61 5.89 0.03 -14.22
C GLU A 61 4.60 0.88 -14.24
N THR A 62 3.51 0.36 -13.65
CA THR A 62 2.21 1.03 -13.56
C THR A 62 1.99 1.76 -12.24
N ALA A 63 2.96 1.68 -11.32
CA ALA A 63 2.85 2.33 -10.04
C ALA A 63 2.93 3.85 -10.22
N SER A 64 1.97 4.59 -9.69
CA SER A 64 1.82 6.01 -9.99
C SER A 64 3.05 6.85 -9.63
N MET A 65 3.86 6.43 -8.64
CA MET A 65 5.13 7.08 -8.33
C MET A 65 6.15 6.94 -9.46
N VAL A 66 6.23 5.80 -10.13
CA VAL A 66 7.10 5.59 -11.29
C VAL A 66 6.60 6.42 -12.47
N THR A 67 5.28 6.41 -12.74
CA THR A 67 4.68 7.24 -13.79
C THR A 67 5.00 8.72 -13.60
N ARG A 68 4.72 9.27 -12.42
CA ARG A 68 4.98 10.70 -12.13
C ARG A 68 6.46 11.05 -12.18
N TRP A 69 7.33 10.16 -11.74
CA TRP A 69 8.78 10.39 -11.85
C TRP A 69 9.22 10.47 -13.31
N ARG A 70 8.72 9.57 -14.17
CA ARG A 70 9.02 9.55 -15.60
C ARG A 70 8.46 10.76 -16.34
N GLU A 71 7.27 11.24 -15.95
CA GLU A 71 6.69 12.49 -16.46
C GLU A 71 7.57 13.70 -16.13
N ALA A 72 8.20 13.73 -14.96
CA ALA A 72 9.10 14.80 -14.52
C ALA A 72 10.53 14.68 -15.08
N HIS A 73 10.94 13.50 -15.56
CA HIS A 73 12.30 13.22 -16.07
C HIS A 73 12.25 12.46 -17.41
N PRO A 74 11.57 13.00 -18.44
CA PRO A 74 11.31 12.29 -19.69
C PRO A 74 12.59 11.84 -20.42
N GLU A 75 13.68 12.58 -20.29
CA GLU A 75 14.99 12.29 -20.89
C GLU A 75 15.70 11.08 -20.27
N MET A 76 15.31 10.69 -19.04
CA MET A 76 15.91 9.55 -18.34
C MET A 76 15.14 8.25 -18.56
N VAL A 77 13.92 8.33 -19.07
CA VAL A 77 13.05 7.16 -19.29
C VAL A 77 13.68 6.17 -20.26
N GLY A 78 13.73 4.90 -19.87
CA GLY A 78 14.32 3.82 -20.67
C GLY A 78 15.86 3.79 -20.70
N THR A 79 16.53 4.83 -20.22
CA THR A 79 17.99 4.84 -20.03
C THR A 79 18.39 4.05 -18.78
N GLU A 80 19.68 3.86 -18.54
CA GLU A 80 20.19 3.26 -17.28
C GLU A 80 19.88 4.10 -16.04
N LYS A 81 19.48 5.36 -16.21
CA LYS A 81 19.06 6.25 -15.12
C LYS A 81 17.56 6.21 -14.83
N ASP A 82 16.80 5.38 -15.53
CA ASP A 82 15.37 5.19 -15.24
C ASP A 82 15.21 4.71 -13.80
N VAL A 83 14.36 5.40 -13.03
CA VAL A 83 14.15 5.12 -11.60
C VAL A 83 13.81 3.66 -11.31
N LEU A 84 13.05 3.00 -12.21
CA LEU A 84 12.69 1.61 -12.02
C LEU A 84 13.89 0.68 -12.24
N LYS A 85 14.75 0.96 -13.24
CA LYS A 85 15.97 0.17 -13.46
C LYS A 85 16.90 0.26 -12.26
N LEU A 86 17.15 1.48 -11.77
CA LEU A 86 17.97 1.71 -10.58
C LEU A 86 17.40 0.99 -9.35
N HIS A 87 16.09 1.06 -9.14
CA HIS A 87 15.42 0.35 -8.05
C HIS A 87 15.59 -1.17 -8.17
N MET A 88 15.40 -1.74 -9.36
CA MET A 88 15.53 -3.18 -9.57
C MET A 88 16.98 -3.67 -9.44
N GLU A 89 17.97 -2.83 -9.78
CA GLU A 89 19.39 -3.14 -9.53
C GLU A 89 19.68 -3.24 -8.03
N GLU A 90 19.24 -2.26 -7.25
CA GLU A 90 19.43 -2.25 -5.80
C GLU A 90 18.66 -3.39 -5.12
N LEU A 91 17.44 -3.69 -5.59
CA LEU A 91 16.67 -4.83 -5.10
C LEU A 91 17.38 -6.15 -5.36
N ARG A 92 17.93 -6.37 -6.57
CA ARG A 92 18.72 -7.58 -6.90
C ARG A 92 19.92 -7.74 -5.97
N LYS A 93 20.63 -6.66 -5.68
CA LYS A 93 21.76 -6.67 -4.73
C LYS A 93 21.29 -7.06 -3.33
N ALA A 94 20.21 -6.45 -2.84
CA ALA A 94 19.64 -6.75 -1.53
C ALA A 94 19.16 -8.20 -1.40
N MET A 95 18.65 -8.78 -2.49
CA MET A 95 18.17 -10.17 -2.54
C MET A 95 19.29 -11.22 -2.59
N GLY A 96 20.56 -10.81 -2.73
CA GLY A 96 21.72 -11.73 -2.69
C GLY A 96 21.73 -12.78 -3.79
N GLY A 97 21.14 -12.48 -4.96
CA GLY A 97 21.03 -13.40 -6.09
C GLY A 97 19.75 -14.26 -6.13
N ASN A 98 18.83 -14.09 -5.18
CA ASN A 98 17.50 -14.69 -5.28
C ASN A 98 16.65 -13.95 -6.33
N GLU A 99 15.98 -14.72 -7.19
CA GLU A 99 15.15 -14.20 -8.29
C GLU A 99 13.63 -14.24 -7.99
N SER A 100 13.24 -14.79 -6.84
CA SER A 100 11.87 -14.74 -6.32
C SER A 100 11.83 -14.26 -4.87
N MET A 101 10.67 -13.72 -4.49
CA MET A 101 10.37 -13.29 -3.13
C MET A 101 8.88 -13.47 -2.83
N ARG A 102 8.55 -13.80 -1.57
CA ARG A 102 7.17 -13.68 -1.07
C ARG A 102 6.88 -12.20 -0.84
N THR A 103 5.80 -11.72 -1.41
CA THR A 103 5.31 -10.34 -1.25
C THR A 103 3.96 -10.36 -0.58
N GLY A 104 3.65 -9.30 0.16
CA GLY A 104 2.36 -9.06 0.75
C GLY A 104 2.14 -7.56 0.92
N SER A 105 1.13 -7.17 1.69
CA SER A 105 0.77 -5.76 1.85
C SER A 105 0.24 -5.49 3.24
N GLY A 106 0.73 -4.42 3.87
CA GLY A 106 0.06 -3.81 4.99
C GLY A 106 -1.30 -3.29 4.53
N THR A 107 -2.36 -3.64 5.26
CA THR A 107 -3.74 -3.36 4.85
C THR A 107 -4.52 -2.63 5.92
N THR A 108 -5.14 -1.52 5.54
CA THR A 108 -6.14 -0.83 6.37
C THR A 108 -7.53 -1.16 5.86
N ILE A 109 -8.40 -1.63 6.75
CA ILE A 109 -9.83 -1.76 6.51
C ILE A 109 -10.55 -0.67 7.30
N ILE A 110 -11.31 0.18 6.60
CA ILE A 110 -12.18 1.18 7.20
C ILE A 110 -13.62 0.74 6.96
N LEU A 111 -14.31 0.42 8.04
CA LEU A 111 -15.71 0.02 8.05
C LEU A 111 -16.53 1.17 8.61
N VAL A 112 -17.59 1.50 7.88
CA VAL A 112 -18.50 2.59 8.21
C VAL A 112 -19.91 2.04 8.01
N LYS A 113 -20.73 2.02 9.06
CA LYS A 113 -22.14 1.66 8.91
C LYS A 113 -22.96 2.92 8.62
N LYS A 114 -23.72 2.90 7.53
CA LYS A 114 -24.70 3.94 7.23
C LYS A 114 -25.79 3.91 8.31
N ALA A 115 -26.15 5.07 8.86
CA ALA A 115 -27.37 5.17 9.67
C ALA A 115 -28.58 4.74 8.82
N LEU A 116 -29.45 3.90 9.38
CA LEU A 116 -30.70 3.56 8.73
C LEU A 116 -31.62 4.79 8.82
N ASP A 117 -32.26 5.13 7.70
CA ASP A 117 -33.32 6.15 7.69
C ASP A 117 -34.41 5.65 8.67
N THR A 118 -34.72 6.46 9.69
CA THR A 118 -35.77 6.17 10.69
C THR A 118 -37.07 6.87 10.31
#